data_AF-A0A952MKX2-F1
#
_entry.id   AF-A0A952MKX2-F1
#
_cell.length_a   1.000
_cell.length_b   1.000
_cell.length_c   1.000
_cell.angle_alpha   90.00
_cell.angle_beta   90.00
_cell.angle_gamma   90.00
#
_symmetry.space_group_name_H-M   'P 1'
#
loop_
_entity.id
_entity.type
_entity.pdbx_description
1 polymer ?
#
loop_
_entity_poly.entity_id
_entity_poly.type
_entity_poly.pdbx_seq_one_letter_code
_entity_poly.pdbx_strand_id
1 'polypeptide(L)'
;MDFIVEIIRDRLLYFVGSIALIIVIKAYMVSNVKRFDIAEIFFSFFRFYSQDEVNMSSNRKRISFMRWNNLLNYLLYFITGLVLLIYMVTRNS
;
A
#
# COMPACT_ATOMS: atom_id res chain seq x y z
N MET A 1 -16.05 -26.95 3.03
CA MET A 1 -15.81 -25.73 2.24
C MET A 1 -14.49 -25.10 2.72
N ASP A 2 -13.44 -25.90 2.98
CA ASP A 2 -12.59 -25.57 4.14
C ASP A 2 -11.10 -25.40 3.84
N PHE A 3 -10.52 -26.06 2.82
CA PHE A 3 -9.07 -25.99 2.60
C PHE A 3 -8.57 -24.60 2.17
N ILE A 4 -9.33 -23.92 1.29
CA ILE A 4 -8.96 -22.59 0.79
C ILE A 4 -9.10 -21.55 1.91
N VAL A 5 -10.18 -21.61 2.69
CA VAL A 5 -10.43 -20.67 3.80
C VAL A 5 -9.43 -20.89 4.93
N GLU A 6 -9.07 -22.13 5.23
CA GLU A 6 -8.12 -22.49 6.29
C GLU A 6 -6.68 -22.06 5.95
N ILE A 7 -6.22 -22.33 4.72
CA ILE A 7 -4.93 -21.81 4.23
C ILE A 7 -4.88 -20.29 4.32
N ILE A 8 -5.96 -19.64 3.89
CA ILE A 8 -6.00 -18.18 3.88
C ILE A 8 -6.00 -17.62 5.30
N ARG A 9 -6.72 -18.25 6.23
CA ARG A 9 -6.78 -17.86 7.65
C ARG A 9 -5.41 -17.99 8.32
N ASP A 10 -4.69 -19.08 8.05
CA ASP A 10 -3.31 -19.25 8.53
C ASP A 10 -2.34 -18.24 7.90
N ARG A 11 -2.64 -17.79 6.68
CA ARG A 11 -1.84 -16.76 5.98
C ARG A 11 -2.23 -15.33 6.35
N LEU A 12 -3.28 -15.11 7.14
CA LEU A 12 -3.80 -13.78 7.49
C LEU A 12 -2.75 -12.93 8.24
N LEU A 13 -1.98 -13.54 9.14
CA LEU A 13 -0.85 -12.90 9.82
C LEU A 13 0.20 -12.38 8.83
N TYR A 14 0.48 -13.11 7.74
CA TYR A 14 1.43 -12.67 6.71
C TYR A 14 0.85 -11.51 5.87
N PHE A 15 -0.45 -11.50 5.62
CA PHE A 15 -1.10 -10.38 4.94
C PHE A 15 -1.07 -9.11 5.81
N VAL A 16 -1.36 -9.22 7.11
CA VAL A 16 -1.24 -8.08 8.04
C VAL A 16 0.21 -7.61 8.16
N GLY A 17 1.16 -8.54 8.26
CA GLY A 17 2.59 -8.22 8.30
C GLY A 17 3.08 -7.49 7.04
N SER A 18 2.58 -7.87 5.86
CA SER A 18 2.93 -7.19 4.60
C SER A 18 2.34 -5.78 4.50
N ILE A 19 1.11 -5.55 5.01
CA ILE A 19 0.55 -4.19 5.13
C ILE A 19 1.44 -3.33 6.04
N ALA A 20 1.83 -3.83 7.21
CA ALA A 20 2.69 -3.11 8.14
C ALA A 20 4.05 -2.77 7.51
N LEU A 21 4.65 -3.73 6.79
CA LEU A 21 5.90 -3.51 6.07
C LEU A 21 5.77 -2.42 5.00
N ILE A 22 4.68 -2.43 4.21
CA ILE A 22 4.41 -1.42 3.19
C ILE A 22 4.29 -0.03 3.82
N ILE A 23 3.60 0.09 4.96
CA ILE A 23 3.46 1.35 5.71
C ILE A 23 4.83 1.87 6.13
N VAL A 24 5.71 1.02 6.68
CA VAL A 24 7.07 1.42 7.11
C VAL A 24 7.92 1.86 5.92
N ILE A 25 7.94 1.08 4.83
CA ILE A 25 8.68 1.44 3.60
C ILE A 25 8.20 2.78 3.06
N LYS A 26 6.90 3.00 3.04
CA LYS A 26 6.29 4.23 2.55
C LYS A 26 6.61 5.42 3.45
N ALA A 27 6.50 5.27 4.76
CA ALA A 27 6.86 6.31 5.72
C ALA A 27 8.33 6.74 5.56
N TYR A 28 9.25 5.77 5.42
CA TYR A 28 10.66 6.03 5.16
C TYR A 28 10.87 6.78 3.84
N MET A 29 10.22 6.33 2.76
CA MET A 29 10.33 6.96 1.44
C MET A 29 9.83 8.41 1.42
N VAL A 30 8.68 8.68 2.04
CA VAL A 30 8.10 10.04 2.12
C VAL A 30 8.99 10.95 2.95
N SER A 31 9.48 10.47 4.08
CA SER A 31 10.36 11.23 4.98
C SER A 31 11.65 11.68 4.29
N ASN A 32 12.20 10.83 3.41
CA ASN A 32 13.40 11.16 2.63
C ASN A 32 13.18 12.26 1.58
N VAL A 33 11.94 12.44 1.09
CA VAL A 33 11.64 13.39 0.00
C VAL A 33 11.05 14.69 0.52
N LYS A 34 10.19 14.63 1.53
CA LYS A 34 9.37 15.76 1.99
C LYS A 34 9.71 16.27 3.39
N ARG A 35 10.77 15.73 4.02
CA ARG A 35 11.08 15.86 5.46
C ARG A 35 10.09 15.05 6.31
N PHE A 36 10.49 14.68 7.53
CA PHE A 36 9.68 13.84 8.42
C PHE A 36 8.48 14.64 8.94
N ASP A 37 7.35 14.51 8.25
CA ASP A 37 6.05 15.08 8.64
C ASP A 37 5.00 13.97 8.57
N ILE A 38 4.38 13.70 9.72
CA ILE A 38 3.36 12.67 9.90
C ILE A 38 2.14 12.95 9.00
N ALA A 39 1.77 14.23 8.83
CA ALA A 39 0.64 14.61 7.98
C ALA A 39 0.95 14.28 6.51
N GLU A 40 2.15 14.59 6.02
CA GLU A 40 2.55 14.26 4.65
C GLU A 40 2.66 12.75 4.42
N ILE A 41 3.15 12.00 5.42
CA ILE A 41 3.13 10.53 5.38
C ILE A 41 1.68 10.04 5.25
N PHE A 42 0.76 10.55 6.06
CA PHE A 42 -0.65 10.19 6.01
C PHE A 42 -1.30 10.53 4.66
N PHE A 43 -1.15 11.77 4.17
CA PHE A 43 -1.71 12.20 2.89
C PHE A 43 -1.14 11.41 1.70
N SER A 44 0.09 10.91 1.80
CA SER A 44 0.69 10.10 0.74
C SER A 44 -0.09 8.80 0.48
N PHE A 45 -0.78 8.23 1.47
CA PHE A 45 -1.60 7.04 1.29
C PHE A 45 -2.80 7.31 0.37
N PHE A 46 -3.37 8.50 0.42
CA PHE A 46 -4.52 8.89 -0.41
C PHE A 46 -4.13 9.54 -1.74
N ARG A 47 -2.85 9.85 -1.93
CA ARG A 47 -2.36 10.54 -3.12
C ARG A 47 -2.00 9.55 -4.23
N PHE A 48 -2.61 9.73 -5.40
CA PHE A 48 -2.20 9.09 -6.65
C PHE A 48 -1.76 10.14 -7.66
N TYR A 49 -0.59 9.93 -8.24
CA TYR A 49 -0.06 10.78 -9.29
C TYR A 49 -0.50 10.27 -10.66
N SER A 50 -1.04 11.13 -11.51
CA SER A 50 -1.40 10.74 -12.89
C SER A 50 -0.13 10.53 -13.73
N GLN A 51 -0.25 9.84 -14.87
CA GLN A 51 0.89 9.69 -15.78
C GLN A 51 1.36 11.05 -16.32
N ASP A 52 0.42 11.97 -16.57
CA ASP A 52 0.74 13.32 -17.05
C ASP A 52 1.56 14.11 -16.01
N GLU A 53 1.18 14.05 -14.73
CA GLU A 53 1.94 14.68 -13.65
C GLU A 53 3.37 14.12 -13.53
N VAL A 54 3.51 12.80 -13.72
CA VAL A 54 4.82 12.12 -13.69
C VAL A 54 5.67 12.56 -14.88
N ASN A 55 5.09 12.65 -16.07
CA ASN A 55 5.77 13.01 -17.30
C ASN A 55 6.16 14.51 -17.36
N MET A 56 5.40 15.37 -16.67
CA MET A 56 5.72 16.80 -16.52
C MET A 56 6.91 17.07 -15.59
N SER A 57 7.26 16.14 -14.70
CA SER A 57 8.34 16.34 -13.74
C SER A 57 9.71 16.09 -14.38
N SER A 58 10.56 17.11 -14.48
CA SER A 58 11.93 16.97 -15.02
C SER A 58 12.92 16.28 -14.07
N ASN A 59 12.61 16.22 -12.77
CA ASN A 59 13.49 15.64 -11.76
C ASN A 59 13.29 14.11 -11.63
N ARG A 60 14.32 13.33 -11.97
CA ARG A 60 14.32 11.85 -11.90
C ARG A 60 14.00 11.30 -10.50
N LYS A 61 14.52 11.92 -9.43
CA LYS A 61 14.24 11.48 -8.04
C LYS A 61 12.75 11.66 -7.72
N ARG A 62 12.17 12.79 -8.14
CA ARG A 62 10.74 13.09 -7.96
C ARG A 62 9.85 12.14 -8.77
N ILE A 63 10.23 11.84 -10.03
CA ILE A 63 9.54 10.85 -10.87
C ILE A 63 9.54 9.47 -10.18
N SER A 64 10.69 9.02 -9.69
CA SER A 64 10.82 7.73 -9.01
C SER A 64 9.94 7.68 -7.76
N PHE A 65 9.97 8.73 -6.94
CA PHE A 65 9.09 8.85 -5.77
C PHE A 65 7.60 8.75 -6.12
N MET A 66 7.15 9.48 -7.15
CA MET A 66 5.75 9.44 -7.58
C MET A 66 5.31 8.03 -8.02
N ARG A 67 6.15 7.35 -8.80
CA ARG A 67 5.88 5.97 -9.27
C ARG A 67 5.86 4.98 -8.11
N TRP A 68 6.83 5.05 -7.20
CA TRP A 68 6.87 4.20 -6.01
C TRP A 68 5.69 4.46 -5.07
N ASN A 69 5.29 5.73 -4.90
CA ASN A 69 4.13 6.07 -4.09
C ASN A 69 2.85 5.42 -4.63
N ASN A 70 2.63 5.49 -5.94
CA ASN A 70 1.50 4.84 -6.60
C ASN A 70 1.57 3.32 -6.45
N LEU A 71 2.74 2.70 -6.71
CA LEU A 71 2.93 1.26 -6.59
C LEU A 71 2.62 0.75 -5.18
N LEU A 72 3.15 1.42 -4.14
CA LEU A 72 2.90 1.05 -2.75
C LEU A 72 1.43 1.23 -2.38
N ASN A 73 0.76 2.26 -2.90
CA ASN A 73 -0.69 2.42 -2.70
C ASN A 73 -1.48 1.29 -3.37
N TYR A 74 -1.17 0.94 -4.61
CA TYR A 74 -1.84 -0.18 -5.29
C TYR A 74 -1.66 -1.49 -4.52
N LEU A 75 -0.44 -1.79 -4.06
CA LEU A 75 -0.17 -2.98 -3.24
C LEU A 75 -0.96 -2.95 -1.92
N LEU A 76 -0.94 -1.82 -1.22
CA LEU A 76 -1.64 -1.67 0.06
C LEU A 76 -3.16 -1.88 -0.11
N TYR A 77 -3.76 -1.26 -1.13
CA TYR A 77 -5.20 -1.41 -1.40
C TYR A 77 -5.55 -2.80 -1.90
N PHE A 78 -4.71 -3.44 -2.71
CA PHE A 78 -4.93 -4.81 -3.17
C PHE A 78 -4.93 -5.80 -1.99
N ILE A 79 -3.92 -5.73 -1.12
CA ILE A 79 -3.82 -6.62 0.04
C ILE A 79 -4.95 -6.34 1.03
N THR A 80 -5.26 -5.07 1.30
CA THR A 80 -6.38 -4.70 2.19
C THR A 80 -7.72 -5.19 1.63
N GLY A 81 -7.93 -5.05 0.32
CA GLY A 81 -9.12 -5.56 -0.37
C GLY A 81 -9.24 -7.08 -0.29
N LEU A 82 -8.13 -7.81 -0.47
CA LEU A 82 -8.10 -9.26 -0.28
C LEU A 82 -8.48 -9.64 1.16
N VAL A 83 -7.87 -9.02 2.16
CA VAL A 83 -8.17 -9.30 3.58
C VAL A 83 -9.65 -9.04 3.89
N LEU A 84 -10.21 -7.94 3.39
CA LEU A 84 -11.64 -7.65 3.55
C LEU A 84 -12.53 -8.69 2.87
N LEU A 85 -12.21 -9.09 1.63
CA LEU A 85 -12.96 -10.10 0.89
C LEU A 85 -12.97 -11.43 1.65
N ILE A 86 -11.80 -11.87 2.11
CA ILE A 86 -11.62 -13.07 2.92
C ILE A 86 -12.49 -12.99 4.17
N TYR A 87 -12.41 -11.89 4.90
CA TYR A 87 -13.20 -11.68 6.10
C TYR A 87 -14.71 -11.77 5.83
N MET A 88 -15.20 -11.18 4.74
CA MET A 88 -16.62 -11.24 4.37
C MET A 88 -17.07 -12.65 4.00
N VAL A 89 -16.24 -13.40 3.25
CA VAL A 89 -16.55 -14.79 2.87
C VAL A 89 -16.55 -15.71 4.09
N THR A 90 -15.55 -15.59 4.97
CA THR A 90 -15.45 -16.41 6.19
C THR A 90 -16.55 -16.08 7.20
N ARG A 91 -17.01 -14.83 7.29
CA ARG A 91 -18.09 -14.46 8.21
C ARG A 91 -19.46 -15.03 7.82
N ASN A 92 -19.69 -15.27 6.52
CA ASN A 92 -20.96 -15.74 5.99
C ASN A 92 -21.00 -17.25 5.70
N SER A 93 -19.90 -17.98 5.96
CA SER A 93 -19.82 -19.45 5.84
C SER A 93 -19.91 -20.09 7.22
#